data_AF-A0A924AZM3-F1
#
_entry.id   AF-A0A924AZM3-F1
#
_cell.length_a   1.000
_cell.length_b   1.000
_cell.length_c   1.000
_cell.angle_alpha   90.00
_cell.angle_beta   90.00
_cell.angle_gamma   90.00
#
_symmetry.space_group_name_H-M   'P 1'
#
loop_
_entity.id
_entity.type
_entity.pdbx_description
1 polymer ?
#
loop_
_entity_poly.entity_id
_entity_poly.type
_entity_poly.pdbx_seq_one_letter_code
_entity_poly.pdbx_strand_id
1 'polypeptide(L)'
;MSKKLPTASAPASFEAAMAELAQLVTQMEAGQLPLEASVAAYARGSELVKYCALQLDQVEAQVKVLEGDMLKPFAAESLGEGAQ
;
A
#
# COMPACT_ATOMS: atom_id res chain seq x y z
N MET A 1 -31.69 15.80 11.63
CA MET A 1 -30.76 16.14 10.53
C MET A 1 -29.65 15.10 10.51
N SER A 2 -29.72 14.12 9.61
CA SER A 2 -28.72 13.06 9.49
C SER A 2 -27.50 13.59 8.73
N LYS A 3 -26.53 14.14 9.45
CA LYS A 3 -25.21 14.46 8.88
C LYS A 3 -24.54 13.15 8.51
N LYS A 4 -24.63 12.78 7.22
CA LYS A 4 -23.84 11.71 6.60
C LYS A 4 -22.37 11.99 6.89
N LEU A 5 -21.72 11.09 7.64
CA LEU A 5 -20.27 11.08 7.72
C LEU A 5 -19.73 10.83 6.29
N PRO A 6 -18.72 11.58 5.83
CA PRO A 6 -18.12 11.32 4.54
C PRO A 6 -17.49 9.92 4.59
N THR A 7 -18.04 8.99 3.82
CA THR A 7 -17.36 7.75 3.45
C THR A 7 -16.05 8.14 2.80
N ALA A 8 -14.96 8.00 3.54
CA ALA A 8 -13.66 8.41 3.08
C ALA A 8 -13.27 7.53 1.89
N SER A 9 -13.28 8.11 0.70
CA SER A 9 -12.92 7.44 -0.54
C SER A 9 -11.53 6.81 -0.43
N ALA A 10 -11.32 5.70 -1.15
CA ALA A 10 -9.99 5.13 -1.30
C ALA A 10 -9.01 6.21 -1.82
N PRO A 11 -7.77 6.26 -1.30
CA PRO A 11 -6.78 7.22 -1.75
C PRO A 11 -6.43 7.00 -3.23
N ALA A 12 -6.11 8.09 -3.93
CA ALA A 12 -5.87 8.06 -5.37
C ALA A 12 -4.50 7.43 -5.75
N SER A 13 -3.56 7.37 -4.80
CA SER A 13 -2.21 6.80 -4.99
C SER A 13 -1.59 6.43 -3.65
N PHE A 14 -0.49 5.66 -3.69
CA PHE A 14 0.35 5.35 -2.52
C PHE A 14 0.85 6.63 -1.85
N GLU A 15 1.37 7.59 -2.62
CA GLU A 15 1.86 8.87 -2.09
C GLU A 15 0.76 9.69 -1.41
N ALA A 16 -0.44 9.71 -1.99
CA ALA A 16 -1.59 10.37 -1.38
C ALA A 16 -1.98 9.70 -0.06
N ALA A 17 -1.98 8.36 -0.01
CA ALA A 17 -2.29 7.61 1.20
C ALA A 17 -1.26 7.87 2.32
N MET A 18 0.03 7.90 1.97
CA MET A 18 1.12 8.21 2.88
C MET A 18 1.05 9.64 3.42
N ALA A 19 0.74 10.61 2.56
CA ALA A 19 0.58 12.01 2.98
C ALA A 19 -0.60 12.18 3.94
N GLU A 20 -1.74 11.55 3.64
CA GLU A 20 -2.92 11.57 4.52
C GLU A 20 -2.62 10.90 5.87
N LEU A 21 -1.92 9.76 5.86
CA LEU A 21 -1.54 9.05 7.07
C LEU A 21 -0.62 9.90 7.95
N ALA A 22 0.38 10.57 7.37
CA ALA A 22 1.28 11.46 8.09
C ALA A 22 0.51 12.62 8.76
N GLN A 23 -0.44 13.23 8.03
CA GLN A 23 -1.29 14.29 8.58
C GLN A 23 -2.16 13.79 9.73
N LEU A 24 -2.70 12.58 9.64
CA LEU A 24 -3.48 11.97 10.72
C LEU A 24 -2.63 11.74 11.96
N VAL A 25 -1.43 11.17 11.80
CA VAL A 25 -0.50 10.93 12.90
C VAL A 25 -0.14 12.25 13.59
N THR A 26 0.22 13.29 12.84
CA THR A 26 0.54 14.61 13.42
C THR A 26 -0.62 15.18 14.23
N GLN A 27 -1.86 15.03 13.75
CA GLN A 27 -3.05 15.50 14.49
C GLN A 27 -3.29 14.68 15.77
N MET A 28 -3.08 13.36 15.72
CA MET A 28 -3.20 12.48 16.89
C MET A 28 -2.13 12.78 17.94
N GLU A 29 -0.90 13.02 17.52
CA GLU A 29 0.22 13.37 18.42
C GLU A 29 0.07 14.76 19.04
N ALA A 30 -0.57 15.70 18.34
CA ALA A 30 -0.89 17.02 18.90
C ALA A 30 -1.84 16.95 20.11
N GLY A 31 -2.59 15.85 20.27
CA GLY A 31 -3.42 15.60 21.46
C GLY A 31 -4.64 16.52 21.61
N GLN A 32 -4.96 17.34 20.59
CA GLN A 32 -6.16 18.19 20.59
C GLN A 32 -7.43 17.50 20.06
N LEU A 33 -7.35 16.24 19.63
CA LEU A 33 -8.51 15.52 19.10
C LEU A 33 -9.44 15.06 20.25
N PRO A 34 -10.74 15.37 20.19
CA PRO A 34 -11.72 14.76 21.08
C PRO A 34 -11.80 13.24 20.83
N LEU A 35 -12.22 12.48 21.84
CA LEU A 35 -12.20 11.01 21.83
C LEU A 35 -12.83 10.39 20.57
N GLU A 36 -14.03 10.84 20.17
CA GLU A 36 -14.68 10.37 18.95
C GLU A 36 -13.85 10.62 17.69
N ALA A 37 -13.20 11.78 17.60
CA ALA A 37 -12.35 12.11 16.47
C ALA A 37 -11.05 11.30 16.47
N SER A 38 -10.49 10.97 17.64
CA SER A 38 -9.34 10.07 17.78
C SER A 38 -9.65 8.65 17.31
N VAL A 39 -10.85 8.13 17.62
CA VAL A 39 -11.30 6.82 17.14
C VAL A 39 -11.50 6.83 15.62
N ALA A 40 -12.10 7.90 15.07
CA ALA A 40 -12.26 8.05 13.63
C ALA A 40 -10.90 8.17 12.90
N ALA A 41 -9.97 8.95 13.47
CA ALA A 41 -8.61 9.10 12.96
C ALA A 41 -7.86 7.76 12.93
N TYR A 42 -7.97 6.96 13.99
CA TYR A 42 -7.40 5.62 14.05
C TYR A 42 -8.00 4.68 12.99
N ALA A 43 -9.33 4.66 12.85
CA ALA A 43 -10.00 3.83 11.85
C ALA A 43 -9.53 4.17 10.43
N ARG A 44 -9.45 5.47 10.11
CA ARG A 44 -8.93 5.93 8.81
C ARG A 44 -7.46 5.59 8.63
N GLY A 45 -6.64 5.80 9.65
CA GLY A 45 -5.22 5.43 9.62
C GLY A 45 -5.02 3.93 9.33
N SER A 46 -5.84 3.06 9.93
CA SER A 46 -5.81 1.62 9.67
C SER A 46 -6.17 1.27 8.22
N GLU A 47 -7.15 1.96 7.63
CA GLU A 47 -7.49 1.80 6.20
C GLU A 47 -6.33 2.21 5.29
N LEU A 48 -5.69 3.35 5.58
CA LEU A 48 -4.56 3.86 4.80
C LEU A 48 -3.35 2.91 4.88
N VAL A 49 -3.04 2.40 6.07
CA VAL A 49 -1.96 1.41 6.25
C VAL A 49 -2.23 0.14 5.45
N LYS A 50 -3.46 -0.37 5.48
CA LYS A 50 -3.85 -1.55 4.68
C LYS A 50 -3.71 -1.28 3.19
N TYR A 51 -4.15 -0.13 2.72
CA TYR A 51 -3.99 0.27 1.32
C TYR A 51 -2.51 0.30 0.91
N CYS A 52 -1.66 0.94 1.72
CA CYS A 52 -0.23 1.01 1.45
C CYS A 52 0.42 -0.38 1.37
N ALA A 53 0.13 -1.27 2.32
CA ALA A 53 0.65 -2.64 2.30
C ALA A 53 0.24 -3.39 1.02
N LEU A 54 -1.05 -3.28 0.64
CA LEU A 54 -1.58 -3.95 -0.54
C LEU A 54 -0.96 -3.43 -1.86
N GLN A 55 -0.63 -2.15 -1.92
CA GLN A 55 0.09 -1.58 -3.06
C GLN A 55 1.53 -2.12 -3.14
N LEU A 56 2.24 -2.22 -2.01
CA LEU A 56 3.59 -2.77 -1.97
C LEU A 56 3.61 -4.25 -2.37
N ASP A 57 2.68 -5.05 -1.85
CA ASP A 57 2.55 -6.47 -2.20
C ASP A 57 2.33 -6.66 -3.72
N GLN A 58 1.50 -5.81 -4.33
CA GLN A 58 1.26 -5.85 -5.78
C GLN A 58 2.49 -5.47 -6.59
N VAL A 59 3.29 -4.51 -6.12
CA VAL A 59 4.54 -4.13 -6.78
C VAL A 59 5.58 -5.24 -6.64
N GLU A 60 5.73 -5.83 -5.45
CA GLU A 60 6.64 -6.95 -5.21
C GLU A 60 6.29 -8.15 -6.10
N ALA A 61 5.01 -8.50 -6.20
CA ALA A 61 4.55 -9.57 -7.08
C ALA A 61 4.88 -9.30 -8.55
N GLN A 62 4.71 -8.06 -9.02
CA GLN A 62 5.07 -7.67 -10.39
C GLN A 62 6.58 -7.77 -10.64
N VAL A 63 7.41 -7.29 -9.71
CA VAL A 63 8.87 -7.40 -9.80
C VAL A 63 9.30 -8.86 -9.90
N LYS A 64 8.74 -9.73 -9.05
CA LYS A 64 9.06 -11.16 -9.05
C LYS A 64 8.71 -11.86 -10.36
N VAL A 65 7.59 -11.49 -11.00
CA VAL A 65 7.22 -12.01 -12.33
C VAL A 65 8.23 -11.57 -13.37
N LEU A 66 8.62 -10.30 -13.38
CA LEU A 66 9.60 -9.75 -14.32
C LEU A 66 10.98 -10.41 -14.17
N GLU A 67 11.45 -10.62 -12.94
CA GLU A 67 12.68 -11.36 -12.67
C GLU A 67 12.58 -12.82 -13.14
N GLY A 68 11.47 -13.49 -12.85
CA GLY A 68 11.22 -14.86 -13.29
C GLY A 68 11.07 -15.00 -14.81
N ASP A 69 10.59 -13.98 -15.51
CA ASP A 69 10.56 -13.94 -16.98
C ASP A 69 11.92 -13.62 -17.58
N MET A 70 12.74 -12.80 -16.91
CA MET A 70 14.11 -12.51 -17.33
C MET A 70 15.03 -13.74 -17.20
N LEU A 71 14.77 -14.62 -16.24
CA LEU A 71 15.55 -15.86 -16.03
C LEU A 71 15.17 -17.01 -16.98
N LYS A 72 13.95 -17.03 -17.54
CA LYS A 72 13.49 -18.06 -18.48
C LYS A 72 14.31 -18.17 -19.78
N PRO A 73 14.66 -17.07 -20.48
CA PRO A 73 15.48 -17.18 -21.70
C PRO A 73 16.90 -17.70 -21.42
N PHE A 74 17.51 -17.36 -20.27
CA PHE A 74 18.86 -17.82 -19.92
C PHE A 74 18.91 -19.31 -19.50
N ALA A 75 17.90 -19.81 -18.80
CA ALA A 75 17.85 -21.21 -18.38
C ALA A 75 17.61 -22.18 -19.55
N ALA A 76 16.86 -21.75 -20.57
CA ALA A 76 16.59 -22.56 -21.76
C ALA A 76 17.83 -22.73 -22.67
N GLU A 77 18.72 -21.74 -22.73
CA GLU A 77 19.93 -21.81 -23.55
C GLU A 77 21.12 -22.50 -22.84
N SER A 78 21.16 -22.53 -21.51
CA SER A 78 22.29 -23.12 -20.77
C SER A 78 22.26 -24.66 -20.63
N LEU A 79 21.15 -25.33 -20.95
CA LEU A 79 20.99 -26.79 -20.79
C LEU A 79 21.07 -27.56 -22.13
N GLY A 80 21.40 -26.88 -23.23
CA GLY A 80 21.39 -27.44 -24.59
C GLY A 80 22.75 -27.87 -25.18
N GLU A 81 23.88 -27.59 -24.54
CA GLU A 81 25.19 -27.76 -25.21
C GLU A 81 26.18 -28.57 -24.34
N GLY A 82 26.10 -29.89 -24.47
CA GLY A 82 27.01 -30.81 -23.77
C GLY A 82 26.82 -32.30 -24.12
N ALA A 83 26.21 -32.62 -25.26
CA ALA A 83 26.14 -33.98 -25.78
C ALA A 83 26.96 -34.10 -27.06
N GLN A 84 28.26 -34.34 -26.91
CA GLN A 84 29.05 -35.07 -27.91
C GLN A 84 30.16 -35.86 -27.23
#